data_AF-A0A2T4IRE7-F1
#
_entry.id   AF-A0A2T4IRE7-F1
#
_cell.length_a   1.000
_cell.length_b   1.000
_cell.length_c   1.000
_cell.angle_alpha   90.00
_cell.angle_beta   90.00
_cell.angle_gamma   90.00
#
_symmetry.space_group_name_H-M   'P 1'
#
loop_
_entity.id
_entity.type
_entity.pdbx_description
1 polymer ?
#
loop_
_entity_poly.entity_id
_entity_poly.type
_entity_poly.pdbx_seq_one_letter_code
_entity_poly.pdbx_strand_id
1 'polypeptide(L)'
;MHDSVTATFGGREITFKIDRQDLPLFEAYAGIPAIEMFMRITGGRWTVQHLKSVLTLASVSADKLAELRQFTGALRRMAPGDTGLIDSYLKGCAPHVRRTLTANPVAQYAILTQAILAGALFGLSAADATFTEQSADGE
;
A
#
# COMPACT_ATOMS: atom_id res chain seq x y z
N MET A 1 -4.37 5.36 19.13
CA MET A 1 -4.35 4.05 18.46
C MET A 1 -3.54 4.25 17.18
N HIS A 2 -2.36 3.64 17.07
CA HIS A 2 -1.48 3.85 15.91
C HIS A 2 -1.88 2.85 14.82
N ASP A 3 -2.25 3.35 13.65
CA ASP A 3 -2.76 2.60 12.49
C ASP A 3 -1.80 2.71 11.28
N SER A 4 -0.53 2.99 11.56
CA SER A 4 0.53 3.19 10.57
C SER A 4 1.75 2.36 10.92
N VAL A 5 2.49 1.90 9.90
CA VAL A 5 3.71 1.10 10.02
C VAL A 5 4.88 1.95 9.58
N THR A 6 5.80 2.26 10.48
CA THR A 6 7.05 2.97 10.12
C THR A 6 8.12 1.95 9.77
N ALA A 7 8.75 2.14 8.61
CA ALA A 7 9.73 1.22 8.08
C ALA A 7 10.89 1.94 7.39
N THR A 8 12.09 1.36 7.47
CA THR A 8 13.20 1.75 6.60
C THR A 8 12.98 1.10 5.23
N PHE A 9 12.78 1.92 4.20
CA PHE A 9 12.41 1.49 2.85
C PHE A 9 13.30 2.14 1.79
N GLY A 10 14.25 1.38 1.25
CA GLY A 10 15.25 1.91 0.32
C GLY A 10 16.12 3.00 0.97
N GLY A 11 16.57 2.73 2.20
CA GLY A 11 17.44 3.62 2.98
C GLY A 11 16.77 4.88 3.54
N ARG A 12 15.43 4.97 3.55
CA ARG A 12 14.69 6.09 4.14
C ARG A 12 13.62 5.59 5.09
N GLU A 13 13.43 6.28 6.20
CA GLU A 13 12.29 6.04 7.08
C GLU A 13 11.02 6.57 6.40
N ILE A 14 10.03 5.68 6.24
CA ILE A 14 8.74 5.98 5.63
C ILE A 14 7.64 5.39 6.51
N THR A 15 6.61 6.18 6.77
CA THR A 15 5.40 5.71 7.43
C THR A 15 4.38 5.29 6.38
N PHE A 16 4.03 4.01 6.39
CA PHE A 16 2.99 3.43 5.54
C PHE A 16 1.67 3.34 6.30
N LYS A 17 0.58 3.77 5.68
CA LYS A 17 -0.75 3.74 6.28
C LYS A 17 -1.85 3.65 5.23
N ILE A 18 -2.84 2.81 5.48
CA ILE A 18 -4.12 2.82 4.78
C ILE A 18 -5.20 3.04 5.84
N ASP A 19 -5.83 4.20 5.85
CA ASP A 19 -6.98 4.42 6.72
C ASP A 19 -8.14 3.51 6.29
N ARG A 20 -8.95 3.07 7.27
CA ARG A 20 -10.12 2.23 6.99
C ARG A 20 -11.11 2.87 6.00
N GLN A 21 -11.20 4.20 6.01
CA GLN A 21 -12.03 4.97 5.08
C GLN A 21 -11.55 4.92 3.63
N ASP A 22 -10.27 4.59 3.41
CA ASP A 22 -9.62 4.52 2.09
C ASP A 22 -9.61 3.09 1.54
N LEU A 23 -10.15 2.10 2.27
CA LEU A 23 -10.29 0.73 1.79
C LEU A 23 -11.13 0.62 0.49
N PRO A 24 -12.26 1.33 0.32
CA PRO A 24 -12.99 1.28 -0.95
C PRO A 24 -12.17 1.79 -2.15
N LEU A 25 -11.32 2.80 -1.91
CA LEU A 25 -10.40 3.33 -2.93
C LEU A 25 -9.31 2.30 -3.24
N PHE A 26 -8.74 1.68 -2.20
CA PHE A 26 -7.79 0.58 -2.35
C PHE A 26 -8.37 -0.56 -3.18
N GLU A 27 -9.58 -1.01 -2.88
CA GLU A 27 -10.23 -2.13 -3.56
C GLU A 27 -10.50 -1.82 -5.03
N ALA A 28 -10.93 -0.59 -5.33
CA ALA A 28 -11.09 -0.12 -6.69
C ALA A 28 -9.76 -0.10 -7.47
N TYR A 29 -8.67 0.30 -6.81
CA TYR A 29 -7.33 0.33 -7.41
C TYR A 29 -6.71 -1.07 -7.56
N ALA A 30 -6.84 -1.92 -6.54
CA ALA A 30 -6.26 -3.26 -6.50
C ALA A 30 -7.07 -4.28 -7.31
N GLY A 31 -8.34 -3.99 -7.61
CA GLY A 31 -9.24 -4.85 -8.37
C GLY A 31 -9.80 -6.04 -7.59
N ILE A 32 -9.52 -6.13 -6.28
CA ILE A 32 -10.03 -7.18 -5.39
C ILE A 32 -10.33 -6.61 -3.99
N PRO A 33 -11.22 -7.24 -3.21
CA PRO A 33 -11.51 -6.85 -1.83
C PRO A 33 -10.25 -6.86 -0.95
N ALA A 34 -10.16 -5.93 0.01
CA ALA A 34 -9.00 -5.77 0.86
C ALA A 34 -8.76 -7.01 1.75
N ILE A 35 -9.84 -7.62 2.23
CA ILE A 35 -9.78 -8.87 2.99
C ILE A 35 -9.27 -10.04 2.12
N GLU A 36 -9.63 -10.10 0.84
CA GLU A 36 -9.12 -11.13 -0.07
C GLU A 36 -7.63 -10.92 -0.33
N MET A 37 -7.20 -9.68 -0.55
CA MET A 37 -5.78 -9.32 -0.67
C MET A 37 -4.98 -9.77 0.55
N PHE A 38 -5.48 -9.46 1.76
CA PHE A 38 -4.86 -9.88 3.01
C PHE A 38 -4.70 -11.41 3.07
N MET A 39 -5.77 -12.17 2.81
CA MET A 39 -5.72 -13.63 2.81
C MET A 39 -4.75 -14.20 1.76
N ARG A 40 -4.64 -13.57 0.58
CA ARG A 40 -3.66 -13.95 -0.44
C ARG A 40 -2.23 -13.72 0.02
N ILE A 41 -1.95 -12.59 0.68
CA ILE A 41 -0.61 -12.28 1.19
C ILE A 41 -0.24 -13.28 2.29
N THR A 42 -1.10 -13.46 3.30
CA THR A 42 -0.87 -14.41 4.40
C THR A 42 -0.74 -15.86 3.91
N GLY A 43 -1.50 -16.25 2.88
CA GLY A 43 -1.45 -17.58 2.29
C GLY A 43 -0.33 -17.80 1.26
N GLY A 44 0.55 -16.82 1.03
CA GLY A 44 1.63 -16.93 0.03
C GLY A 44 1.16 -16.97 -1.43
N ARG A 45 -0.09 -16.58 -1.71
CA ARG A 45 -0.72 -16.57 -3.05
C ARG A 45 -0.72 -15.17 -3.67
N TRP A 46 0.26 -14.35 -3.30
CA TRP A 46 0.39 -12.98 -3.76
C TRP A 46 1.17 -12.90 -5.07
N THR A 47 0.97 -11.81 -5.80
CA THR A 47 1.77 -11.46 -6.98
C THR A 47 2.61 -10.22 -6.66
N VAL A 48 3.63 -9.93 -7.47
CA VAL A 48 4.39 -8.68 -7.34
C VAL A 48 3.47 -7.46 -7.42
N GLN A 49 2.45 -7.52 -8.28
CA GLN A 49 1.48 -6.43 -8.42
C GLN A 49 0.67 -6.20 -7.14
N HIS A 50 0.26 -7.27 -6.44
CA HIS A 50 -0.45 -7.16 -5.16
C HIS A 50 0.35 -6.36 -4.14
N LEU A 51 1.63 -6.71 -3.97
CA LEU A 51 2.51 -6.04 -3.02
C LEU A 51 2.75 -4.58 -3.41
N LYS A 52 2.98 -4.33 -4.70
CA LYS A 52 3.12 -2.96 -5.24
C LYS A 52 1.88 -2.12 -4.99
N SER A 53 0.68 -2.66 -5.18
CA SER A 53 -0.56 -1.91 -4.97
C SER A 53 -0.72 -1.47 -3.52
N VAL A 54 -0.48 -2.36 -2.56
CA VAL A 54 -0.53 -2.04 -1.13
C VAL A 54 0.49 -0.96 -0.77
N LEU A 55 1.77 -1.17 -1.11
CA LEU A 55 2.84 -0.23 -0.75
C LEU A 55 2.67 1.14 -1.42
N THR A 56 2.20 1.15 -2.68
CA THR A 56 1.97 2.41 -3.40
C THR A 56 0.91 3.22 -2.70
N LEU A 57 -0.29 2.67 -2.47
CA LEU A 57 -1.36 3.41 -1.81
C LEU A 57 -0.98 3.81 -0.38
N ALA A 58 -0.38 2.87 0.37
CA ALA A 58 -0.03 3.10 1.77
C ALA A 58 1.04 4.18 1.97
N SER A 59 1.80 4.51 0.92
CA SER A 59 2.82 5.56 0.97
C SER A 59 2.31 6.95 0.58
N VAL A 60 1.05 7.07 0.14
CA VAL A 60 0.47 8.35 -0.25
C VAL A 60 0.03 9.12 0.99
N SER A 61 0.32 10.42 1.03
CA SER A 61 -0.10 11.27 2.14
C SER A 61 -1.63 11.42 2.21
N ALA A 62 -2.15 11.65 3.41
CA ALA A 62 -3.59 11.83 3.64
C ALA A 62 -4.20 12.94 2.76
N ASP A 63 -3.48 14.06 2.56
CA ASP A 63 -3.92 15.17 1.71
C ASP A 63 -4.09 14.73 0.25
N LYS A 64 -3.15 13.93 -0.26
CA LYS A 64 -3.20 13.40 -1.63
C LYS A 64 -4.27 12.33 -1.80
N LEU A 65 -4.56 11.54 -0.78
CA LEU A 65 -5.70 10.62 -0.76
C LEU A 65 -7.03 11.37 -0.67
N ALA A 66 -7.10 12.49 0.07
CA ALA A 66 -8.28 13.33 0.12
C ALA A 66 -8.58 13.99 -1.26
N GLU A 67 -7.54 14.50 -1.93
CA GLU A 67 -7.62 15.00 -3.30
C GLU A 67 -8.12 13.90 -4.27
N LEU A 68 -7.56 12.69 -4.16
CA LEU A 68 -7.97 11.55 -4.98
C LEU A 68 -9.41 11.10 -4.69
N ARG A 69 -9.89 11.20 -3.45
CA ARG A 69 -11.30 10.92 -3.08
C ARG A 69 -12.27 11.91 -3.72
N GLN A 70 -11.92 13.20 -3.74
CA GLN A 70 -12.71 14.21 -4.44
C GLN A 70 -12.78 13.92 -5.96
N PHE A 71 -11.64 13.52 -6.53
CA PHE A 71 -11.55 13.14 -7.93
C PHE A 71 -12.32 11.86 -8.26
N THR A 72 -12.18 10.80 -7.45
CA THR A 72 -12.86 9.51 -7.65
C THR A 72 -14.37 9.57 -7.39
N GLY A 73 -14.82 10.45 -6.49
CA GLY A 73 -16.24 10.79 -6.36
C GLY A 73 -16.85 11.31 -7.66
N ALA A 74 -16.07 12.05 -8.47
CA ALA A 74 -16.46 12.47 -9.81
C ALA A 74 -16.34 11.33 -10.84
N LEU A 75 -15.32 10.46 -10.72
CA LEU A 75 -15.11 9.29 -11.59
C LEU A 75 -16.09 8.14 -11.35
N ARG A 76 -16.87 8.14 -10.27
CA ARG A 76 -17.96 7.15 -10.05
C ARG A 76 -19.01 7.14 -11.17
N ARG A 77 -18.96 8.12 -12.09
CA ARG A 77 -19.76 8.20 -13.32
C ARG A 77 -19.06 7.59 -14.55
N MET A 78 -17.81 7.17 -14.43
CA MET A 78 -17.03 6.49 -15.49
C MET A 78 -17.13 4.97 -15.33
N ALA A 79 -16.90 4.27 -16.44
CA ALA A 79 -17.10 2.83 -16.54
C ALA A 79 -16.22 2.04 -15.55
N PRO A 80 -16.72 0.92 -15.00
CA PRO A 80 -15.90 0.00 -14.21
C PRO A 80 -14.69 -0.47 -15.02
N GLY A 81 -13.48 -0.35 -14.46
CA GLY A 81 -12.26 -0.93 -15.03
C GLY A 81 -11.23 0.06 -15.59
N ASP A 82 -11.54 1.35 -15.68
CA ASP A 82 -10.53 2.36 -16.06
C ASP A 82 -9.75 2.86 -14.83
N THR A 83 -8.91 1.99 -14.27
CA THR A 83 -8.02 2.32 -13.14
C THR A 83 -6.75 3.05 -13.59
N GLY A 84 -6.55 3.27 -14.89
CA GLY A 84 -5.33 3.86 -15.44
C GLY A 84 -5.05 5.27 -14.92
N LEU A 85 -6.11 6.07 -14.68
CA LEU A 85 -6.00 7.40 -14.09
C LEU A 85 -5.57 7.34 -12.62
N ILE A 86 -6.16 6.44 -11.84
CA ILE A 86 -5.83 6.25 -10.41
C ILE A 86 -4.38 5.78 -10.29
N ASP A 87 -3.99 4.78 -11.08
CA ASP A 87 -2.63 4.25 -11.10
C ASP A 87 -1.61 5.34 -11.50
N SER A 88 -1.91 6.14 -12.52
CA SER A 88 -1.04 7.25 -12.95
C SER A 88 -0.86 8.32 -11.86
N TYR A 89 -1.94 8.68 -11.17
CA TYR A 89 -1.91 9.64 -10.07
C TYR A 89 -1.10 9.11 -8.89
N LEU A 90 -1.36 7.88 -8.46
CA LEU A 90 -0.67 7.23 -7.34
C LEU A 90 0.83 7.06 -7.63
N LYS A 91 1.19 6.69 -8.87
CA LYS A 91 2.59 6.60 -9.32
C LYS A 91 3.34 7.92 -9.26
N GLY A 92 2.64 9.06 -9.33
CA GLY A 92 3.21 10.40 -9.18
C GLY A 92 3.42 10.82 -7.72
N CYS A 93 2.62 10.27 -6.80
CA CYS A 93 2.63 10.67 -5.40
C CYS A 93 3.78 10.04 -4.58
N ALA A 94 4.27 8.87 -4.99
CA ALA A 94 5.31 8.14 -4.25
C ALA A 94 6.50 7.70 -5.16
N PRO A 95 7.25 8.64 -5.76
CA PRO A 95 8.31 8.32 -6.72
C PRO A 95 9.46 7.52 -6.08
N HIS A 96 9.77 7.76 -4.79
CA HIS A 96 10.78 7.00 -4.05
C HIS A 96 10.38 5.53 -3.91
N VAL A 97 9.15 5.27 -3.43
CA VAL A 97 8.65 3.90 -3.24
C VAL A 97 8.68 3.11 -4.53
N ARG A 98 8.27 3.73 -5.64
CA ARG A 98 8.33 3.12 -6.98
C ARG A 98 9.76 2.75 -7.39
N ARG A 99 10.73 3.64 -7.17
CA ARG A 99 12.14 3.37 -7.47
C ARG A 99 12.66 2.20 -6.64
N THR A 100 12.41 2.21 -5.34
CA THR A 100 12.82 1.12 -4.44
C THR A 100 12.22 -0.23 -4.86
N LEU A 101 10.94 -0.27 -5.22
CA LEU A 101 10.25 -1.48 -5.71
C LEU A 101 10.70 -1.95 -7.10
N THR A 102 11.47 -1.12 -7.82
CA THR A 102 12.09 -1.49 -9.09
C THR A 102 13.51 -1.99 -8.87
N ALA A 103 14.21 -1.43 -7.88
CA ALA A 103 15.59 -1.77 -7.57
C ALA A 103 15.73 -3.03 -6.70
N ASN A 104 14.71 -3.39 -5.92
CA ASN A 104 14.78 -4.47 -4.93
C ASN A 104 13.75 -5.58 -5.19
N PRO A 105 14.03 -6.83 -4.76
CA PRO A 105 13.06 -7.93 -4.83
C PRO A 105 11.81 -7.62 -4.00
N VAL A 106 10.68 -7.40 -4.66
CA VAL A 106 9.43 -6.98 -3.99
C VAL A 106 8.93 -7.99 -2.94
N ALA A 107 9.29 -9.27 -3.10
CA ALA A 107 8.96 -10.35 -2.18
C ALA A 107 9.36 -10.06 -0.72
N GLN A 108 10.46 -9.34 -0.49
CA GLN A 108 10.96 -9.05 0.85
C GLN A 108 10.02 -8.13 1.66
N TYR A 109 9.11 -7.43 0.98
CA TYR A 109 8.15 -6.53 1.61
C TYR A 109 6.79 -7.20 1.90
N ALA A 110 6.65 -8.51 1.70
CA ALA A 110 5.38 -9.22 1.92
C ALA A 110 4.88 -9.07 3.37
N ILE A 111 5.77 -9.19 4.36
CA ILE A 111 5.44 -9.02 5.78
C ILE A 111 4.99 -7.58 6.08
N LEU A 112 5.69 -6.58 5.53
CA LEU A 112 5.31 -5.17 5.64
C LEU A 112 3.89 -4.94 5.08
N THR A 113 3.60 -5.45 3.88
CA THR A 113 2.26 -5.32 3.29
C THR A 113 1.17 -6.02 4.09
N GLN A 114 1.48 -7.16 4.69
CA GLN A 114 0.56 -7.86 5.57
C GLN A 114 0.23 -7.02 6.80
N ALA A 115 1.25 -6.43 7.45
CA ALA A 115 1.07 -5.57 8.61
C ALA A 115 0.22 -4.34 8.30
N ILE A 116 0.47 -3.69 7.15
CA ILE A 116 -0.32 -2.53 6.68
C ILE A 116 -1.80 -2.89 6.53
N LEU A 117 -2.10 -3.98 5.82
CA LEU A 117 -3.50 -4.41 5.61
C LEU A 117 -4.16 -4.88 6.91
N ALA A 118 -3.42 -5.58 7.78
CA ALA A 118 -3.92 -5.99 9.08
C ALA A 118 -4.31 -4.79 9.95
N GLY A 119 -3.48 -3.73 9.95
CA GLY A 119 -3.79 -2.46 10.61
C GLY A 119 -5.07 -1.82 10.07
N ALA A 120 -5.19 -1.73 8.73
CA ALA A 120 -6.34 -1.12 8.07
C ALA A 120 -7.66 -1.89 8.29
N LEU A 121 -7.61 -3.23 8.25
CA LEU A 121 -8.80 -4.10 8.33
C LEU A 121 -9.28 -4.32 9.77
N PHE A 122 -8.35 -4.56 10.69
CA PHE A 122 -8.67 -5.01 12.05
C PHE A 122 -8.44 -3.94 13.11
N GLY A 123 -7.87 -2.79 12.74
CA GLY A 123 -7.56 -1.72 13.70
C GLY A 123 -6.50 -2.12 14.71
N LEU A 124 -5.58 -3.02 14.34
CA LEU A 124 -4.51 -3.48 15.22
C LEU A 124 -3.56 -2.32 15.54
N SER A 125 -3.15 -2.20 16.81
CA SER A 125 -2.23 -1.14 17.22
C SER A 125 -0.83 -1.44 16.69
N ALA A 126 -0.25 -0.48 15.97
CA ALA A 126 1.11 -0.53 15.43
C ALA A 126 2.24 -0.56 16.49
N ALA A 127 1.91 -0.78 17.77
CA ALA A 127 2.89 -0.88 18.85
C ALA A 127 3.89 -2.05 18.66
N ASP A 128 3.58 -3.00 17.78
CA ASP A 128 4.46 -4.10 17.35
C ASP A 128 4.94 -4.00 15.89
N ALA A 129 4.75 -2.86 15.21
CA ALA A 129 4.90 -2.76 13.75
C ALA A 129 6.07 -1.85 13.33
N THR A 130 7.27 -2.17 13.80
CA THR A 130 8.51 -1.68 13.17
C THR A 130 8.98 -2.72 12.15
N PHE A 131 9.27 -2.27 10.93
CA PHE A 131 9.86 -3.13 9.90
C PHE A 131 11.20 -2.56 9.47
N THR A 132 12.26 -3.34 9.68
CA THR A 132 13.60 -3.00 9.21
C THR A 132 13.94 -3.88 8.02
N GLU A 133 14.24 -3.25 6.89
CA GLU A 133 14.75 -3.93 5.71
C GLU A 133 16.12 -4.57 6.03
N GLN A 134 16.21 -5.89 5.89
CA GLN A 134 17.47 -6.61 6.01
C GLN A 134 18.16 -6.63 4.64
N SER A 135 19.30 -5.96 4.53
CA SER A 135 20.11 -5.98 3.31
C SER A 135 20.62 -7.40 3.03
N ALA A 136 20.64 -7.81 1.77
CA ALA A 136 21.18 -9.11 1.35
C ALA A 136 22.71 -9.20 1.52
N ASP A 137 23.36 -8.06 1.75
CA ASP A 137 24.77 -7.95 2.11
C ASP A 137 24.89 -8.10 3.64
N GLY A 138 24.89 -9.35 4.11
CA GLY A 138 25.29 -9.63 5.49
C GLY A 138 26.77 -9.28 5.67
N GLU A 139 27.05 -8.26 6.48
CA GLU A 139 28.33 -8.16 7.18
C GLU A 139 28.37 -9.13 8.38
#